data_AF-A0A8J5FU39-F1
#
_entry.id   AF-A0A8J5FU39-F1
#
_cell.length_a   1.000
_cell.length_b   1.000
_cell.length_c   1.000
_cell.angle_alpha   90.00
_cell.angle_beta   90.00
_cell.angle_gamma   90.00
#
_symmetry.space_group_name_H-M   'P 1'
#
loop_
_entity.id
_entity.type
_entity.pdbx_description
1 polymer ?
#
loop_
_entity_poly.entity_id
_entity_poly.type
_entity_poly.pdbx_seq_one_letter_code
_entity_poly.pdbx_strand_id
1 'polypeptide(L)'
;MVVTGAYNVGIFHWRPTVPAKKLAKDWKDLLLNDENIWDQAGFNNLVHKVLGPSVEGSNGLVYAFDGSLKLGILPASIFCSGHTYFVQALHQQLRLEPYAVHTTFQYAGTEGKRHRLREAMLFYDQPAYYDSAGGFLSFNPGLPKTLLLNGPHTLHSHFSLMNYQMKLIRTAFAVASLLNRTLVMPPLWCRFDRIWFGHPGILEGTLTRQPFLCPMDHLFEINVMLNDLSEAEFGPQIDFREYSFLQNPLVPKHVKESVLDVQMCDPHSSGCDISNRSTNHGFIRFPRNSTEQMYIQTFSQYKDVKVLRFSSMEDTFQGFSSTEREAKFRNRVKRYVGLWCCVENRSPGHIYYDMYWNEKPGWTPEPPQTRNDDHPPWQTD
;
A
#
# COMPACT_ATOMS: atom_id res chain seq x y z
N MET A 1 15.61 19.19 -23.70
CA MET A 1 15.94 18.26 -22.61
C MET A 1 15.76 16.85 -23.18
N VAL A 2 16.84 16.14 -23.48
CA VAL A 2 16.74 14.75 -23.95
C VAL A 2 16.54 13.91 -22.69
N VAL A 3 15.32 13.39 -22.51
CA VAL A 3 15.03 12.42 -21.44
C VAL A 3 15.74 11.13 -21.82
N THR A 4 16.82 10.78 -21.11
CA THR A 4 17.62 9.57 -21.32
C THR A 4 17.09 8.34 -20.57
N GLY A 5 15.96 8.46 -19.88
CA GLY A 5 15.27 7.36 -19.22
C GLY A 5 14.34 6.58 -20.15
N ALA A 6 14.03 5.34 -19.79
CA ALA A 6 13.05 4.54 -20.51
C ALA A 6 11.66 5.22 -20.54
N TYR A 7 11.03 5.24 -21.71
CA TYR A 7 9.64 5.64 -21.85
C TYR A 7 8.72 4.53 -21.34
N ASN A 8 7.95 4.83 -20.29
CA ASN A 8 6.92 3.90 -19.84
C ASN A 8 5.83 3.78 -20.91
N VAL A 9 5.44 2.53 -21.19
CA VAL A 9 4.41 2.21 -22.18
C VAL A 9 3.10 1.86 -21.49
N GLY A 10 1.96 2.16 -22.12
CA GLY A 10 0.64 1.76 -21.62
C GLY A 10 -0.48 2.71 -22.04
N ILE A 11 -0.19 4.00 -22.16
CA ILE A 11 -1.10 4.98 -22.75
C ILE A 11 -0.43 5.60 -23.96
N PHE A 12 -1.08 5.48 -25.11
CA PHE A 12 -0.58 6.03 -26.36
C PHE A 12 -1.66 6.85 -27.06
N HIS A 13 -1.23 7.94 -27.68
CA HIS A 13 -2.01 8.66 -28.67
C HIS A 13 -1.34 8.52 -30.03
N TRP A 14 -1.97 7.78 -30.94
CA TRP A 14 -1.43 7.52 -32.27
C TRP A 14 -2.14 8.35 -33.32
N ARG A 15 -1.37 9.09 -34.14
CA ARG A 15 -1.86 9.56 -35.44
C ARG A 15 -1.62 8.45 -36.46
N PRO A 16 -2.59 8.11 -37.33
CA PRO A 16 -2.50 6.94 -38.22
C PRO A 16 -1.61 7.18 -39.46
N THR A 17 -0.42 7.73 -39.26
CA THR A 17 0.57 8.00 -40.32
C THR A 17 1.30 6.72 -40.73
N VAL A 18 1.95 6.74 -41.90
CA VAL A 18 2.75 5.61 -42.39
C VAL A 18 3.85 5.20 -41.38
N PRO A 19 4.65 6.13 -40.81
CA PRO A 19 5.66 5.78 -39.80
C PRO A 19 5.06 5.18 -38.52
N ALA A 20 3.94 5.72 -38.02
CA ALA A 20 3.29 5.22 -36.82
C ALA A 20 2.77 3.78 -37.00
N LYS A 21 2.12 3.49 -38.13
CA LYS A 21 1.66 2.13 -38.47
C LYS A 21 2.84 1.16 -38.61
N LYS A 22 3.96 1.63 -39.19
CA LYS A 22 5.19 0.82 -39.29
C LYS A 22 5.76 0.50 -37.92
N LEU A 23 5.92 1.49 -37.03
CA LEU A 23 6.39 1.24 -35.66
C LEU A 23 5.50 0.24 -34.92
N ALA A 24 4.17 0.41 -34.99
CA ALA A 24 3.24 -0.50 -34.33
C ALA A 24 3.35 -1.94 -34.87
N LYS A 25 3.52 -2.09 -36.19
CA LYS A 25 3.74 -3.40 -36.82
C LYS A 25 5.07 -4.01 -36.37
N ASP A 26 6.17 -3.27 -36.49
CA ASP A 26 7.51 -3.75 -36.12
C ASP A 26 7.58 -4.11 -34.63
N TRP A 27 6.93 -3.34 -33.76
CA TRP A 27 6.85 -3.65 -32.33
C TRP A 27 6.03 -4.91 -32.07
N LYS A 28 4.86 -5.06 -32.69
CA LYS A 28 4.05 -6.28 -32.58
C LYS A 28 4.83 -7.51 -33.09
N ASP A 29 5.45 -7.40 -34.26
CA ASP A 29 6.21 -8.52 -34.86
C ASP A 29 7.44 -8.86 -34.01
N LEU A 30 8.11 -7.88 -33.39
CA LEU A 30 9.19 -8.09 -32.42
C LEU A 30 8.72 -8.92 -31.21
N LEU A 31 7.60 -8.54 -30.60
CA LEU A 31 7.09 -9.24 -29.41
C LEU A 31 6.53 -10.63 -29.71
N LEU A 32 5.95 -10.84 -30.89
CA LEU A 32 5.43 -12.15 -31.30
C LEU A 32 6.53 -13.15 -31.70
N ASN A 33 7.72 -12.66 -32.08
CA ASN A 33 8.84 -13.51 -32.48
C ASN A 33 9.74 -13.92 -31.31
N ASP A 34 9.69 -13.21 -30.18
CA ASP A 34 10.48 -13.52 -28.98
C ASP A 34 9.72 -13.16 -27.70
N GLU A 35 9.21 -14.20 -27.04
CA GLU A 35 8.46 -14.07 -25.78
C GLU A 35 9.32 -13.56 -24.61
N ASN A 36 10.66 -13.54 -24.73
CA ASN A 36 11.56 -13.01 -23.70
C ASN A 36 11.69 -11.49 -23.74
N ILE A 37 11.22 -10.84 -24.81
CA ILE A 37 11.28 -9.38 -24.93
C ILE A 37 10.13 -8.77 -24.16
N TRP A 38 10.45 -8.07 -23.07
CA TRP A 38 9.48 -7.24 -22.36
C TRP A 38 8.97 -6.11 -23.28
N ASP A 39 7.66 -5.90 -23.32
CA ASP A 39 6.97 -4.98 -24.24
C ASP A 39 7.55 -3.55 -24.21
N GLN A 40 7.76 -3.01 -23.00
CA GLN A 40 8.37 -1.71 -22.79
C GLN A 40 9.80 -1.64 -23.35
N ALA A 41 10.61 -2.66 -23.08
CA ALA A 41 11.98 -2.71 -23.57
C ALA A 41 12.02 -2.79 -25.10
N GLY A 42 11.16 -3.62 -25.70
CA GLY A 42 11.00 -3.71 -27.15
C GLY A 42 10.61 -2.37 -27.79
N PHE A 43 9.63 -1.66 -27.21
CA PHE A 43 9.24 -0.34 -27.67
C PHE A 43 10.40 0.66 -27.61
N ASN A 44 11.05 0.75 -26.44
CA ASN A 44 12.18 1.66 -26.22
C ASN A 44 13.32 1.38 -27.20
N ASN A 45 13.67 0.11 -27.42
CA ASN A 45 14.70 -0.27 -28.38
C ASN A 45 14.38 0.20 -29.81
N LEU A 46 13.12 0.14 -30.23
CA LEU A 46 12.70 0.61 -31.55
C LEU A 46 12.74 2.13 -31.68
N VAL A 47 12.19 2.86 -30.71
CA VAL A 47 12.14 4.32 -30.77
C VAL A 47 13.50 4.97 -30.52
N HIS A 48 14.37 4.32 -29.72
CA HIS A 48 15.70 4.80 -29.39
C HIS A 48 16.78 4.54 -30.46
N LYS A 49 16.49 3.78 -31.52
CA LYS A 49 17.46 3.50 -32.60
C LYS A 49 18.14 4.77 -33.13
N VAL A 50 17.33 5.78 -33.41
CA VAL A 50 17.78 7.14 -33.71
C VAL A 50 16.83 8.11 -33.03
N LEU A 51 17.33 8.82 -32.01
CA LEU A 51 16.63 9.91 -31.34
C LEU A 51 17.15 11.27 -31.79
N GLY A 52 16.22 12.20 -31.98
CA GLY A 52 16.49 13.59 -32.32
C GLY A 52 16.60 13.84 -33.84
N PRO A 53 16.75 15.12 -34.24
CA PRO A 53 16.69 16.31 -33.40
C PRO A 53 15.25 16.63 -32.93
N SER A 54 15.09 17.69 -32.14
CA SER A 54 13.76 18.29 -31.89
C SER A 54 13.10 18.67 -33.21
N VAL A 55 11.78 18.54 -33.28
CA VAL A 55 11.02 18.96 -34.46
C VAL A 55 10.92 20.48 -34.47
N GLU A 56 11.45 21.13 -35.51
CA GLU A 56 11.40 22.60 -35.65
C GLU A 56 9.96 23.12 -35.60
N GLY A 57 9.75 24.22 -34.87
CA GLY A 57 8.43 24.83 -34.66
C GLY A 57 7.46 24.04 -33.78
N SER A 58 7.88 22.91 -33.19
CA SER A 58 7.05 22.10 -32.29
C SER A 58 7.69 21.94 -30.92
N ASN A 59 7.06 22.50 -29.88
CA ASN A 59 7.55 22.33 -28.50
C ASN A 59 7.32 20.89 -28.03
N GLY A 60 8.37 20.23 -27.54
CA GLY A 60 8.29 18.92 -26.88
C GLY A 60 8.19 17.71 -27.81
N LEU A 61 8.33 17.88 -29.12
CA LEU A 61 8.42 16.78 -30.07
C LEU A 61 9.86 16.54 -30.53
N VAL A 62 10.23 15.27 -30.68
CA VAL A 62 11.51 14.82 -31.22
C VAL A 62 11.31 13.84 -32.36
N TYR A 63 12.25 13.77 -33.30
CA TYR A 63 12.29 12.65 -34.24
C TYR A 63 12.77 11.38 -33.54
N ALA A 64 12.15 10.26 -33.88
CA ALA A 64 12.43 8.92 -33.33
C ALA A 64 12.25 7.87 -34.43
N PHE A 65 12.60 6.61 -34.15
CA PHE A 65 12.41 5.49 -35.07
C PHE A 65 13.03 5.79 -36.45
N ASP A 66 14.37 5.85 -36.47
CA ASP A 66 15.18 6.17 -37.64
C ASP A 66 14.85 7.53 -38.29
N GLY A 67 14.45 8.50 -37.47
CA GLY A 67 14.09 9.85 -37.90
C GLY A 67 12.71 9.97 -38.58
N SER A 68 11.97 8.87 -38.70
CA SER A 68 10.71 8.83 -39.46
C SER A 68 9.48 9.22 -38.65
N LEU A 69 9.53 9.07 -37.33
CA LEU A 69 8.41 9.29 -36.43
C LEU A 69 8.62 10.57 -35.61
N LYS A 70 7.57 11.39 -35.47
CA LYS A 70 7.52 12.46 -34.47
C LYS A 70 6.97 11.90 -33.16
N LEU A 71 7.79 11.89 -32.12
CA LEU A 71 7.46 11.38 -30.79
C LEU A 71 7.30 12.54 -29.81
N GLY A 72 6.31 12.45 -28.93
CA GLY A 72 6.11 13.34 -27.80
C GLY A 72 5.70 12.55 -26.56
N ILE A 73 5.95 13.11 -25.38
CA ILE A 73 5.57 12.52 -24.10
C ILE A 73 4.27 13.16 -23.63
N LEU A 74 3.28 12.33 -23.29
CA LEU A 74 2.03 12.81 -22.71
C LEU A 74 2.32 13.51 -21.37
N PRO A 75 1.70 14.66 -21.09
CA PRO A 75 1.96 15.41 -19.87
C PRO A 75 1.55 14.60 -18.63
N ALA A 76 2.52 14.21 -17.80
CA ALA A 76 2.32 13.37 -16.62
C ALA A 76 1.41 14.01 -15.55
N SER A 77 1.14 15.32 -15.66
CA SER A 77 0.23 16.05 -14.77
C SER A 77 -1.25 15.74 -15.01
N ILE A 78 -1.62 15.23 -16.20
CA ILE A 78 -3.00 14.83 -16.54
C ILE A 78 -3.08 13.39 -17.09
N PHE A 79 -1.98 12.85 -17.64
CA PHE A 79 -1.81 11.43 -17.93
C PHE A 79 -0.95 10.82 -16.83
N CYS A 80 -1.54 10.68 -15.65
CA CYS A 80 -0.79 10.42 -14.43
C CYS A 80 -0.23 8.99 -14.41
N SER A 81 1.06 8.85 -14.12
CA SER A 81 1.65 7.60 -13.65
C SER A 81 1.22 7.31 -12.21
N GLY A 82 1.44 6.08 -11.73
CA GLY A 82 1.09 5.76 -10.34
C GLY A 82 1.87 6.58 -9.31
N HIS A 83 3.12 6.93 -9.58
CA HIS A 83 3.87 7.84 -8.71
C HIS A 83 3.27 9.26 -8.71
N THR A 84 2.94 9.82 -9.88
CA THR A 84 2.36 11.18 -9.96
C THR A 84 0.94 11.28 -9.40
N TYR A 85 0.13 10.23 -9.53
CA TYR A 85 -1.25 10.21 -9.03
C TYR A 85 -1.31 9.86 -7.54
N PHE A 86 -0.73 8.73 -7.14
CA PHE A 86 -0.96 8.13 -5.82
C PHE A 86 0.08 8.53 -4.77
N VAL A 87 1.29 8.94 -5.16
CA VAL A 87 2.35 9.37 -4.22
C VAL A 87 2.45 10.89 -4.16
N GLN A 88 2.59 11.54 -5.32
CA GLN A 88 2.70 12.99 -5.39
C GLN A 88 1.35 13.70 -5.27
N ALA A 89 0.24 13.04 -5.60
CA ALA A 89 -1.06 13.70 -5.78
C ALA A 89 -0.96 14.97 -6.66
N LEU A 90 -0.15 14.88 -7.73
CA LEU A 90 0.29 16.03 -8.53
C LEU A 90 -0.88 16.85 -9.07
N HIS A 91 -1.94 16.18 -9.52
CA HIS A 91 -3.16 16.80 -10.01
C HIS A 91 -3.84 17.67 -8.95
N GLN A 92 -3.84 17.27 -7.68
CA GLN A 92 -4.39 18.07 -6.59
C GLN A 92 -3.52 19.30 -6.30
N GLN A 93 -2.20 19.12 -6.33
CA GLN A 93 -1.25 20.22 -6.11
C GLN A 93 -1.35 21.29 -7.20
N LEU A 94 -1.52 20.87 -8.45
CA LEU A 94 -1.62 21.75 -9.61
C LEU A 94 -3.06 22.17 -9.96
N ARG A 95 -4.06 21.67 -9.21
CA ARG A 95 -5.50 21.89 -9.47
C ARG A 95 -5.90 21.52 -10.90
N LEU A 96 -5.44 20.35 -11.34
CA LEU A 96 -5.72 19.79 -12.65
C LEU A 96 -6.70 18.62 -12.52
N GLU A 97 -7.42 18.37 -13.60
CA GLU A 97 -8.26 17.18 -13.75
C GLU A 97 -7.47 16.10 -14.52
N PRO A 98 -7.19 14.94 -13.91
CA PRO A 98 -6.56 13.83 -14.61
C PRO A 98 -7.42 13.33 -15.76
N TYR A 99 -6.83 13.21 -16.95
CA TYR A 99 -7.46 12.58 -18.10
C TYR A 99 -7.37 11.04 -18.01
N ALA A 100 -6.26 10.52 -17.50
CA ALA A 100 -6.06 9.09 -17.32
C ALA A 100 -5.11 8.80 -16.16
N VAL A 101 -5.30 7.64 -15.52
CA VAL A 101 -4.42 7.11 -14.47
C VAL A 101 -3.84 5.79 -14.93
N HIS A 102 -2.53 5.75 -15.11
CA HIS A 102 -1.77 4.57 -15.49
C HIS A 102 -1.05 3.98 -14.29
N THR A 103 -1.46 2.79 -13.88
CA THR A 103 -0.87 2.02 -12.78
C THR A 103 0.53 1.55 -13.15
N THR A 104 1.51 2.41 -12.88
CA THR A 104 2.99 2.24 -13.00
C THR A 104 3.64 2.75 -11.72
N PHE A 105 4.92 2.44 -11.47
CA PHE A 105 5.57 2.81 -10.21
C PHE A 105 4.81 2.29 -8.98
N GLN A 106 4.41 1.01 -9.01
CA GLN A 106 3.76 0.34 -7.87
C GLN A 106 4.27 -1.09 -7.71
N TYR A 107 3.97 -1.69 -6.56
CA TYR A 107 4.43 -3.00 -6.13
C TYR A 107 3.31 -4.04 -6.22
N ALA A 108 3.60 -5.29 -5.83
CA ALA A 108 2.62 -6.38 -5.73
C ALA A 108 1.86 -6.76 -7.02
N GLY A 109 2.44 -6.52 -8.20
CA GLY A 109 1.89 -6.97 -9.48
C GLY A 109 0.46 -6.47 -9.72
N THR A 110 -0.37 -7.29 -10.40
CA THR A 110 -1.78 -6.97 -10.71
C THR A 110 -2.59 -6.62 -9.46
N GLU A 111 -2.38 -7.33 -8.36
CA GLU A 111 -3.12 -7.13 -7.12
C GLU A 111 -2.80 -5.77 -6.47
N GLY A 112 -1.53 -5.36 -6.47
CA GLY A 112 -1.15 -4.02 -6.03
C GLY A 112 -1.71 -2.92 -6.94
N LYS A 113 -1.71 -3.12 -8.27
CA LYS A 113 -2.35 -2.16 -9.21
C LYS A 113 -3.83 -1.98 -8.90
N ARG A 114 -4.54 -3.09 -8.67
CA ARG A 114 -5.97 -3.08 -8.33
C ARG A 114 -6.19 -2.38 -7.00
N HIS A 115 -5.37 -2.67 -6.00
CA HIS A 115 -5.47 -2.03 -4.68
C HIS A 115 -5.22 -0.52 -4.74
N ARG A 116 -4.24 -0.05 -5.52
CA ARG A 116 -4.01 1.40 -5.75
C ARG A 116 -5.25 2.11 -6.28
N LEU A 117 -5.90 1.50 -7.27
CA LEU A 117 -7.14 2.04 -7.83
C LEU A 117 -8.28 2.00 -6.81
N ARG A 118 -8.38 0.96 -5.97
CA ARG A 118 -9.35 0.90 -4.87
C ARG A 118 -9.10 1.99 -3.82
N GLU A 119 -7.86 2.18 -3.38
CA GLU A 119 -7.46 3.26 -2.45
C GLU A 119 -7.91 4.64 -2.95
N ALA A 120 -7.81 4.87 -4.26
CA ALA A 120 -8.28 6.10 -4.91
C ALA A 120 -9.78 6.10 -5.28
N MET A 121 -10.54 5.05 -4.97
CA MET A 121 -11.94 4.84 -5.37
C MET A 121 -12.18 4.91 -6.88
N LEU A 122 -11.18 4.52 -7.68
CA LEU A 122 -11.22 4.45 -9.15
C LEU A 122 -11.50 3.04 -9.68
N PHE A 123 -11.49 2.02 -8.82
CA PHE A 123 -11.81 0.65 -9.20
C PHE A 123 -13.25 0.31 -8.82
N TYR A 124 -13.97 -0.34 -9.74
CA TYR A 124 -15.29 -0.89 -9.49
C TYR A 124 -15.19 -2.35 -9.08
N ASP A 125 -15.74 -2.69 -7.92
CA ASP A 125 -15.93 -4.06 -7.48
C ASP A 125 -17.42 -4.45 -7.49
N GLN A 126 -17.68 -5.76 -7.48
CA GLN A 126 -19.06 -6.27 -7.38
C GLN A 126 -19.65 -6.00 -5.99
N PRO A 127 -21.00 -5.90 -5.86
CA PRO A 127 -21.66 -5.57 -4.59
C PRO A 127 -21.20 -6.39 -3.37
N ALA A 128 -20.89 -7.68 -3.55
CA ALA A 128 -20.40 -8.56 -2.49
C ALA A 128 -19.08 -8.08 -1.84
N TYR A 129 -18.27 -7.29 -2.55
CA TYR A 129 -17.04 -6.70 -2.00
C TYR A 129 -17.32 -5.71 -0.87
N TYR A 130 -18.46 -5.02 -0.95
CA TYR A 130 -18.84 -3.90 -0.09
C TYR A 130 -19.70 -4.30 1.13
N ASP A 131 -20.15 -5.56 1.21
CA ASP A 131 -20.95 -6.09 2.32
C ASP A 131 -20.47 -7.49 2.71
N SER A 132 -19.33 -7.55 3.41
CA SER A 132 -18.78 -8.80 3.95
C SER A 132 -19.71 -9.40 5.01
N ALA A 133 -19.93 -10.73 4.95
CA ALA A 133 -20.82 -11.43 5.86
C ALA A 133 -20.46 -11.26 7.35
N GLY A 134 -19.16 -11.35 7.70
CA GLY A 134 -18.65 -11.12 9.06
C GLY A 134 -18.60 -9.64 9.48
N GLY A 135 -18.88 -8.72 8.55
CA GLY A 135 -18.70 -7.29 8.75
C GLY A 135 -17.22 -6.87 8.78
N PHE A 136 -17.01 -5.64 9.25
CA PHE A 136 -15.75 -4.92 9.16
C PHE A 136 -15.23 -4.53 10.53
N LEU A 137 -13.91 -4.47 10.65
CA LEU A 137 -13.19 -3.85 11.75
C LEU A 137 -12.41 -2.66 11.19
N SER A 138 -12.51 -1.50 11.83
CA SER A 138 -11.70 -0.32 11.54
C SER A 138 -11.15 0.25 12.83
N PHE A 139 -10.11 1.08 12.74
CA PHE A 139 -9.58 1.77 13.91
C PHE A 139 -9.00 3.14 13.56
N ASN A 140 -8.93 4.00 14.57
CA ASN A 140 -8.17 5.24 14.47
C ASN A 140 -6.68 4.97 14.78
N PRO A 141 -5.75 5.21 13.85
CA PRO A 141 -4.33 4.97 14.09
C PRO A 141 -3.69 5.94 15.10
N GLY A 142 -4.32 7.09 15.39
CA GLY A 142 -3.88 7.98 16.47
C GLY A 142 -2.40 8.43 16.40
N LEU A 143 -1.86 8.64 15.19
CA LEU A 143 -0.42 8.86 15.00
C LEU A 143 0.09 10.07 15.82
N PRO A 144 1.11 9.88 16.68
CA PRO A 144 1.74 10.97 17.39
C PRO A 144 2.29 12.03 16.42
N LYS A 145 1.90 13.29 16.62
CA LYS A 145 2.41 14.41 15.80
C LYS A 145 3.93 14.49 15.79
N THR A 146 4.58 14.09 16.89
CA THR A 146 6.04 14.00 17.00
C THR A 146 6.65 13.03 16.00
N LEU A 147 6.04 11.86 15.79
CA LEU A 147 6.49 10.87 14.80
C LEU A 147 6.22 11.32 13.37
N LEU A 148 5.19 12.12 13.13
CA LEU A 148 4.78 12.54 11.79
C LEU A 148 5.48 13.82 11.31
N LEU A 149 5.58 14.84 12.16
CA LEU A 149 5.92 16.22 11.77
C LEU A 149 7.24 16.74 12.34
N ASN A 150 7.75 16.17 13.43
CA ASN A 150 8.96 16.71 14.05
C ASN A 150 10.23 16.15 13.40
N GLY A 151 11.29 16.96 13.39
CA GLY A 151 12.63 16.56 12.99
C GLY A 151 12.82 16.32 11.49
N PRO A 152 14.08 16.12 11.06
CA PRO A 152 14.39 15.84 9.66
C PRO A 152 13.78 14.52 9.19
N HIS A 153 13.44 14.44 7.91
CA HIS A 153 13.09 13.18 7.26
C HIS A 153 14.37 12.37 6.99
N THR A 154 14.63 11.41 7.86
CA THR A 154 15.75 10.47 7.77
C THR A 154 15.25 9.04 7.70
N LEU A 155 16.13 8.12 7.32
CA LEU A 155 15.85 6.68 7.32
C LEU A 155 15.32 6.19 8.68
N HIS A 156 16.00 6.57 9.77
CA HIS A 156 15.56 6.22 11.12
C HIS A 156 14.17 6.78 11.43
N SER A 157 13.91 8.06 11.13
CA SER A 157 12.59 8.66 11.38
C SER A 157 11.47 7.99 10.56
N HIS A 158 11.78 7.55 9.33
CA HIS A 158 10.85 6.81 8.48
C HIS A 158 10.50 5.47 9.13
N PHE A 159 11.50 4.68 9.50
CA PHE A 159 11.27 3.40 10.15
C PHE A 159 10.61 3.54 11.52
N SER A 160 10.92 4.57 12.32
CA SER A 160 10.18 4.84 13.56
C SER A 160 8.67 5.05 13.32
N LEU A 161 8.31 5.82 12.28
CA LEU A 161 6.92 6.05 11.91
C LEU A 161 6.25 4.77 11.36
N MET A 162 6.94 4.03 10.50
CA MET A 162 6.40 2.79 9.91
C MET A 162 6.24 1.69 10.97
N ASN A 163 7.22 1.53 11.85
CA ASN A 163 7.19 0.57 12.95
C ASN A 163 6.05 0.82 13.93
N TYR A 164 5.75 2.09 14.24
CA TYR A 164 4.60 2.46 15.06
C TYR A 164 3.29 2.03 14.39
N GLN A 165 3.09 2.41 13.12
CA GLN A 165 1.90 2.03 12.35
C GLN A 165 1.74 0.51 12.24
N MET A 166 2.83 -0.19 11.94
CA MET A 166 2.86 -1.64 11.78
C MET A 166 2.50 -2.36 13.10
N LYS A 167 2.96 -1.86 14.26
CA LYS A 167 2.56 -2.42 15.57
C LYS A 167 1.03 -2.36 15.75
N LEU A 168 0.41 -1.23 15.44
CA LEU A 168 -1.05 -1.06 15.55
C LEU A 168 -1.80 -1.97 14.58
N ILE A 169 -1.33 -2.05 13.33
CA ILE A 169 -1.94 -2.87 12.29
C ILE A 169 -1.79 -4.37 12.62
N ARG A 170 -0.66 -4.80 13.18
CA ARG A 170 -0.47 -6.18 13.66
C ARG A 170 -1.53 -6.57 14.69
N THR A 171 -1.78 -5.70 15.67
CA THR A 171 -2.85 -5.89 16.66
C THR A 171 -4.22 -5.93 15.97
N ALA A 172 -4.47 -5.04 15.01
CA ALA A 172 -5.72 -5.01 14.26
C ALA A 172 -5.95 -6.30 13.46
N PHE A 173 -4.92 -6.87 12.83
CA PHE A 173 -5.00 -8.16 12.15
C PHE A 173 -5.33 -9.30 13.13
N ALA A 174 -4.72 -9.31 14.32
CA ALA A 174 -5.01 -10.32 15.33
C ALA A 174 -6.47 -10.27 15.78
N VAL A 175 -6.99 -9.07 16.07
CA VAL A 175 -8.39 -8.87 16.48
C VAL A 175 -9.36 -9.15 15.33
N ALA A 176 -9.04 -8.74 14.10
CA ALA A 176 -9.84 -9.03 12.91
C ALA A 176 -9.95 -10.55 12.66
N SER A 177 -8.83 -11.27 12.76
CA SER A 177 -8.79 -12.73 12.70
C SER A 177 -9.58 -13.38 13.85
N LEU A 178 -9.48 -12.85 15.06
CA LEU A 178 -10.19 -13.34 16.24
C LEU A 178 -11.71 -13.22 16.08
N LEU A 179 -12.18 -12.08 15.57
CA LEU A 179 -13.60 -11.76 15.44
C LEU A 179 -14.19 -12.17 14.08
N ASN A 180 -13.39 -12.77 13.20
CA ASN A 180 -13.75 -13.10 11.82
C ASN A 180 -14.33 -11.90 11.05
N ARG A 181 -13.64 -10.75 11.13
CA ARG A 181 -14.03 -9.50 10.46
C ARG A 181 -13.02 -9.09 9.42
N THR A 182 -13.49 -8.49 8.33
CA THR A 182 -12.62 -7.88 7.33
C THR A 182 -11.98 -6.61 7.91
N LEU A 183 -10.65 -6.51 7.90
CA LEU A 183 -9.95 -5.31 8.39
C LEU A 183 -9.98 -4.19 7.34
N VAL A 184 -10.58 -3.05 7.67
CA VAL A 184 -10.38 -1.81 6.93
C VAL A 184 -9.04 -1.22 7.39
N MET A 185 -8.04 -1.27 6.50
CA MET A 185 -6.69 -0.80 6.77
C MET A 185 -6.69 0.70 7.09
N PRO A 186 -5.83 1.20 7.99
CA PRO A 186 -5.72 2.64 8.23
C PRO A 186 -4.96 3.30 7.06
N PRO A 187 -5.11 4.63 6.87
CA PRO A 187 -4.21 5.38 6.00
C PRO A 187 -2.77 5.26 6.52
N LEU A 188 -1.82 4.95 5.63
CA LEU A 188 -0.40 4.88 5.97
C LEU A 188 0.31 6.20 5.66
N TRP A 189 1.13 6.65 6.59
CA TRP A 189 1.98 7.83 6.39
C TRP A 189 3.43 7.41 6.26
N CYS A 190 4.08 7.89 5.21
CA CYS A 190 5.49 7.65 4.98
C CYS A 190 6.27 8.95 4.96
N ARG A 191 7.45 8.91 5.59
CA ARG A 191 8.47 9.94 5.40
C ARG A 191 9.26 9.72 4.12
N PHE A 192 9.62 8.48 3.78
CA PHE A 192 10.36 8.14 2.57
C PHE A 192 9.50 7.36 1.59
N ASP A 193 9.77 7.55 0.30
CA ASP A 193 9.23 6.77 -0.81
C ASP A 193 9.79 5.35 -0.83
N ARG A 194 9.12 4.42 -1.51
CA ARG A 194 9.62 3.08 -1.81
C ARG A 194 9.88 3.00 -3.30
N ILE A 195 11.14 2.79 -3.71
CA ILE A 195 11.56 2.72 -5.12
C ILE A 195 12.54 1.54 -5.31
N TRP A 196 12.79 1.09 -6.54
CA TRP A 196 13.65 -0.07 -6.85
C TRP A 196 15.17 0.19 -6.80
N PHE A 197 15.62 1.39 -6.43
CA PHE A 197 17.03 1.76 -6.43
C PHE A 197 17.34 2.72 -5.28
N GLY A 198 18.63 2.95 -5.01
CA GLY A 198 19.08 3.87 -3.95
C GLY A 198 18.60 5.30 -4.17
N HIS A 199 18.01 5.93 -3.15
CA HIS A 199 17.49 7.30 -3.26
C HIS A 199 17.56 8.06 -1.92
N PRO A 200 17.55 9.41 -1.92
CA PRO A 200 17.70 10.22 -0.71
C PRO A 200 16.41 10.31 0.13
N GLY A 201 15.46 9.39 -0.06
CA GLY A 201 14.16 9.37 0.62
C GLY A 201 12.98 9.80 -0.25
N ILE A 202 13.16 10.71 -1.22
CA ILE A 202 12.17 11.01 -2.28
C ILE A 202 12.89 11.13 -3.63
N LEU A 203 12.17 10.99 -4.74
CA LEU A 203 12.76 11.22 -6.07
C LEU A 203 13.09 12.69 -6.28
N GLU A 204 14.34 12.96 -6.66
CA GLU A 204 14.77 14.29 -7.08
C GLU A 204 13.96 14.76 -8.30
N GLY A 205 13.63 16.06 -8.32
CA GLY A 205 12.83 16.66 -9.40
C GLY A 205 11.34 16.36 -9.35
N THR A 206 10.85 15.67 -8.31
CA THR A 206 9.41 15.43 -8.10
C THR A 206 8.81 16.44 -7.13
N LEU A 207 7.47 16.55 -7.11
CA LEU A 207 6.73 17.38 -6.17
C LEU A 207 6.21 16.55 -4.97
N THR A 208 6.90 15.46 -4.62
CA THR A 208 6.53 14.64 -3.47
C THR A 208 6.71 15.43 -2.18
N ARG A 209 5.63 15.57 -1.40
CA ARG A 209 5.68 16.21 -0.08
C ARG A 209 6.08 15.17 0.96
N GLN A 210 6.78 15.58 2.01
CA GLN A 210 7.09 14.73 3.16
C GLN A 210 6.49 15.35 4.45
N PRO A 211 5.87 14.54 5.32
CA PRO A 211 5.41 13.17 5.05
C PRO A 211 4.25 13.18 4.03
N PHE A 212 3.98 12.04 3.41
CA PHE A 212 2.85 11.86 2.50
C PHE A 212 2.01 10.65 2.92
N LEU A 213 0.75 10.64 2.48
CA LEU A 213 -0.09 9.46 2.52
C LEU A 213 0.50 8.44 1.54
N CYS A 214 1.20 7.44 2.06
CA CYS A 214 1.77 6.42 1.22
C CYS A 214 0.75 5.32 0.97
N PRO A 215 0.72 4.78 -0.25
CA PRO A 215 -0.20 3.69 -0.50
C PRO A 215 0.29 2.39 0.13
N MET A 216 -0.65 1.47 0.36
CA MET A 216 -0.43 0.30 1.21
C MET A 216 0.74 -0.58 0.76
N ASP A 217 0.98 -0.65 -0.55
CA ASP A 217 2.05 -1.44 -1.16
C ASP A 217 3.47 -0.87 -0.95
N HIS A 218 3.62 0.27 -0.26
CA HIS A 218 4.92 0.72 0.23
C HIS A 218 5.39 -0.04 1.49
N LEU A 219 4.46 -0.65 2.24
CA LEU A 219 4.78 -1.44 3.43
C LEU A 219 4.42 -2.91 3.24
N PHE A 220 3.25 -3.17 2.68
CA PHE A 220 2.66 -4.51 2.64
C PHE A 220 2.79 -5.17 1.27
N GLU A 221 3.10 -6.46 1.24
CA GLU A 221 3.10 -7.31 0.06
C GLU A 221 1.67 -7.78 -0.23
N ILE A 222 0.88 -6.91 -0.87
CA ILE A 222 -0.56 -7.10 -1.11
C ILE A 222 -0.86 -8.40 -1.85
N ASN A 223 -0.02 -8.79 -2.82
CA ASN A 223 -0.15 -10.05 -3.53
C ASN A 223 -0.02 -11.25 -2.57
N VAL A 224 0.85 -11.17 -1.57
CA VAL A 224 1.02 -12.23 -0.56
C VAL A 224 -0.16 -12.26 0.40
N MET A 225 -0.69 -11.09 0.79
CA MET A 225 -1.86 -11.00 1.66
C MET A 225 -3.14 -11.58 1.02
N LEU A 226 -3.26 -11.49 -0.31
CA LEU A 226 -4.39 -12.02 -1.08
C LEU A 226 -4.20 -13.48 -1.51
N ASN A 227 -3.01 -14.03 -1.36
CA ASN A 227 -2.75 -15.44 -1.68
C ASN A 227 -3.45 -16.35 -0.68
N ASP A 228 -3.98 -17.46 -1.18
CA ASP A 228 -4.53 -18.54 -0.36
C ASP A 228 -3.40 -19.34 0.29
N LEU A 229 -3.02 -18.93 1.50
CA LEU A 229 -2.01 -19.61 2.31
C LEU A 229 -2.66 -20.69 3.17
N SER A 230 -2.04 -21.88 3.22
CA SER A 230 -2.51 -23.04 3.99
C SER A 230 -2.91 -22.69 5.42
N GLU A 231 -4.18 -22.91 5.79
CA GLU A 231 -4.65 -22.66 7.15
C GLU A 231 -3.94 -23.51 8.21
N ALA A 232 -3.44 -24.69 7.82
CA ALA A 232 -2.71 -25.56 8.72
C ALA A 232 -1.40 -24.92 9.22
N GLU A 233 -0.74 -24.12 8.39
CA GLU A 233 0.55 -23.47 8.71
C GLU A 233 0.39 -22.00 9.10
N PHE A 234 -0.56 -21.31 8.47
CA PHE A 234 -0.73 -19.85 8.55
C PHE A 234 -2.01 -19.43 9.29
N GLY A 235 -2.83 -20.37 9.73
CA GLY A 235 -4.12 -20.08 10.34
C GLY A 235 -5.12 -19.48 9.34
N PRO A 236 -6.28 -19.01 9.81
CA PRO A 236 -7.34 -18.53 8.92
C PRO A 236 -6.89 -17.32 8.10
N GLN A 237 -7.45 -17.20 6.89
CA GLN A 237 -7.28 -16.01 6.06
C GLN A 237 -7.77 -14.75 6.79
N ILE A 238 -7.07 -13.64 6.61
CA ILE A 238 -7.45 -12.35 7.20
C ILE A 238 -7.77 -11.40 6.06
N ASP A 239 -9.06 -11.23 5.80
CA ASP A 239 -9.53 -10.32 4.76
C ASP A 239 -9.27 -8.86 5.14
N PHE A 240 -9.03 -8.04 4.12
CA PHE A 240 -8.81 -6.61 4.31
C PHE A 240 -9.47 -5.76 3.21
N ARG A 241 -9.60 -4.46 3.50
CA ARG A 241 -10.04 -3.40 2.58
C ARG A 241 -9.13 -2.19 2.71
N GLU A 242 -9.05 -1.41 1.63
CA GLU A 242 -8.32 -0.15 1.57
C GLU A 242 -8.82 0.89 2.58
N TYR A 243 -7.98 1.87 2.91
CA TYR A 243 -8.31 2.89 3.91
C TYR A 243 -9.49 3.80 3.52
N SER A 244 -9.77 3.93 2.24
CA SER A 244 -10.87 4.73 1.71
C SER A 244 -12.19 3.94 1.61
N PHE A 245 -12.19 2.65 1.94
CA PHE A 245 -13.33 1.75 1.73
C PHE A 245 -14.64 2.31 2.31
N LEU A 246 -14.66 2.71 3.59
CA LEU A 246 -15.88 3.21 4.25
C LEU A 246 -16.36 4.57 3.68
N GLN A 247 -15.49 5.29 2.98
CA GLN A 247 -15.81 6.55 2.28
C GLN A 247 -16.37 6.29 0.87
N ASN A 248 -16.09 5.11 0.30
CA ASN A 248 -16.52 4.74 -1.04
C ASN A 248 -18.05 4.81 -1.17
N PRO A 249 -18.60 5.55 -2.15
CA PRO A 249 -20.05 5.70 -2.33
C PRO A 249 -20.77 4.38 -2.62
N LEU A 250 -20.06 3.36 -3.09
CA LEU A 250 -20.62 2.03 -3.37
C LEU A 250 -20.81 1.18 -2.11
N VAL A 251 -20.22 1.55 -0.96
CA VAL A 251 -20.53 0.87 0.31
C VAL A 251 -21.99 1.15 0.70
N PRO A 252 -22.83 0.11 0.85
CA PRO A 252 -24.24 0.28 1.15
C PRO A 252 -24.50 1.07 2.43
N LYS A 253 -25.59 1.83 2.43
CA LYS A 253 -26.00 2.66 3.58
C LYS A 253 -26.16 1.84 4.87
N HIS A 254 -26.74 0.64 4.79
CA HIS A 254 -26.91 -0.24 5.95
C HIS A 254 -25.59 -0.75 6.55
N VAL A 255 -24.51 -0.78 5.77
CA VAL A 255 -23.16 -1.07 6.27
C VAL A 255 -22.60 0.17 6.97
N LYS A 256 -22.68 1.35 6.34
CA LYS A 256 -22.13 2.62 6.88
C LYS A 256 -22.81 3.09 8.17
N GLU A 257 -24.09 2.78 8.34
CA GLU A 257 -24.88 3.22 9.49
C GLU A 257 -24.89 2.20 10.64
N SER A 258 -24.56 0.93 10.38
CA SER A 258 -24.45 -0.11 11.41
C SER A 258 -23.04 -0.11 12.02
N VAL A 259 -22.79 0.87 12.89
CA VAL A 259 -21.48 1.12 13.52
C VAL A 259 -21.56 0.96 15.03
N LEU A 260 -20.57 0.29 15.61
CA LEU A 260 -20.28 0.30 17.05
C LEU A 260 -18.92 0.93 17.30
N ASP A 261 -18.91 2.06 18.00
CA ASP A 261 -17.71 2.72 18.47
C ASP A 261 -17.12 1.99 19.69
N VAL A 262 -15.90 1.50 19.58
CA VAL A 262 -15.20 0.82 20.67
C VAL A 262 -14.17 1.78 21.26
N GLN A 263 -14.53 2.44 22.36
CA GLN A 263 -13.66 3.37 23.06
C GLN A 263 -12.76 2.60 24.03
N MET A 264 -11.46 2.55 23.73
CA MET A 264 -10.47 1.93 24.61
C MET A 264 -10.33 2.73 25.91
N CYS A 265 -10.39 2.06 27.06
CA CYS A 265 -10.25 2.68 28.38
C CYS A 265 -9.17 2.00 29.25
N ASP A 266 -8.66 2.74 30.23
CA ASP A 266 -7.73 2.20 31.23
C ASP A 266 -8.52 1.31 32.21
N PRO A 267 -8.17 0.02 32.38
CA PRO A 267 -8.84 -0.89 33.32
C PRO A 267 -8.92 -0.37 34.76
N HIS A 268 -7.98 0.51 35.17
CA HIS A 268 -7.95 1.08 36.51
C HIS A 268 -8.74 2.38 36.65
N SER A 269 -9.29 2.91 35.55
CA SER A 269 -10.07 4.16 35.56
C SER A 269 -11.53 3.92 35.97
N SER A 270 -12.09 4.87 36.73
CA SER A 270 -13.51 4.83 37.11
C SER A 270 -14.40 4.95 35.85
N GLY A 271 -15.23 3.93 35.61
CA GLY A 271 -16.13 3.88 34.45
C GLY A 271 -15.55 3.22 33.20
N CYS A 272 -14.48 2.42 33.33
CA CYS A 272 -14.03 1.45 32.32
C CYS A 272 -14.77 0.12 32.45
N ASP A 273 -16.09 0.20 32.42
CA ASP A 273 -16.97 -0.98 32.44
C ASP A 273 -17.61 -1.15 31.08
N ILE A 274 -17.74 -2.40 30.63
CA ILE A 274 -18.57 -2.75 29.47
C ILE A 274 -20.01 -2.67 29.92
N SER A 275 -20.51 -1.44 30.02
CA SER A 275 -21.88 -1.21 30.45
C SER A 275 -22.83 -1.66 29.34
N ASN A 276 -23.73 -2.62 29.63
CA ASN A 276 -24.90 -2.91 28.79
C ASN A 276 -25.84 -1.71 28.58
N ARG A 277 -25.56 -0.56 29.22
CA ARG A 277 -26.35 0.67 29.11
C ARG A 277 -26.24 1.38 27.76
N SER A 278 -25.38 0.92 26.84
CA SER A 278 -25.06 1.66 25.61
C SER A 278 -25.66 1.11 24.32
N THR A 279 -26.56 0.12 24.38
CA THR A 279 -27.34 -0.31 23.19
C THR A 279 -28.11 0.85 22.55
N ASN A 280 -28.41 1.92 23.30
CA ASN A 280 -29.02 3.15 22.78
C ASN A 280 -28.03 4.19 22.20
N HIS A 281 -26.70 4.04 22.37
CA HIS A 281 -25.73 5.10 22.05
C HIS A 281 -24.64 4.72 21.03
N GLY A 282 -24.65 3.49 20.48
CA GLY A 282 -23.74 3.13 19.39
C GLY A 282 -22.25 3.11 19.76
N PHE A 283 -21.91 3.09 21.06
CA PHE A 283 -20.52 2.93 21.52
C PHE A 283 -20.41 2.03 22.76
N ILE A 284 -19.25 1.44 23.01
CA ILE A 284 -18.89 0.73 24.26
C ILE A 284 -17.55 1.23 24.77
N ARG A 285 -17.33 1.12 26.08
CA ARG A 285 -16.01 1.26 26.69
C ARG A 285 -15.40 -0.11 26.87
N PHE A 286 -14.23 -0.33 26.27
CA PHE A 286 -13.58 -1.63 26.25
C PHE A 286 -12.19 -1.51 26.91
N PRO A 287 -11.89 -2.30 27.95
CA PRO A 287 -10.61 -2.20 28.65
C PRO A 287 -9.42 -2.50 27.72
N ARG A 288 -8.36 -1.70 27.81
CA ARG A 288 -7.06 -2.00 27.18
C ARG A 288 -6.47 -3.27 27.79
N ASN A 289 -5.53 -3.88 27.06
CA ASN A 289 -4.92 -5.15 27.43
C ASN A 289 -5.97 -6.22 27.78
N SER A 290 -6.99 -6.40 26.95
CA SER A 290 -8.03 -7.41 27.16
C SER A 290 -7.61 -8.79 26.63
N THR A 291 -8.11 -9.84 27.27
CA THR A 291 -7.85 -11.25 26.88
C THR A 291 -8.65 -11.67 25.66
N GLU A 292 -8.22 -12.74 24.99
CA GLU A 292 -8.96 -13.39 23.90
C GLU A 292 -10.41 -13.71 24.28
N GLN A 293 -10.63 -14.28 25.47
CA GLN A 293 -11.96 -14.62 25.97
C GLN A 293 -12.84 -13.38 26.11
N MET A 294 -12.28 -12.26 26.57
CA MET A 294 -13.01 -11.01 26.75
C MET A 294 -13.50 -10.44 25.42
N TYR A 295 -12.66 -10.47 24.38
CA TYR A 295 -13.02 -10.08 23.02
C TYR A 295 -14.15 -10.96 22.48
N ILE A 296 -14.02 -12.28 22.56
CA ILE A 296 -15.04 -13.22 22.06
C ILE A 296 -16.38 -12.98 22.78
N GLN A 297 -16.37 -12.96 24.12
CA GLN A 297 -17.59 -12.79 24.92
C GLN A 297 -18.29 -11.47 24.62
N THR A 298 -17.54 -10.36 24.58
CA THR A 298 -18.11 -9.02 24.35
C THR A 298 -18.66 -8.90 22.93
N PHE A 299 -17.85 -9.21 21.92
CA PHE A 299 -18.23 -8.95 20.53
C PHE A 299 -19.19 -10.00 19.94
N SER A 300 -19.40 -11.15 20.60
CA SER A 300 -20.47 -12.09 20.26
C SER A 300 -21.87 -11.44 20.35
N GLN A 301 -22.04 -10.47 21.24
CA GLN A 301 -23.30 -9.73 21.43
C GLN A 301 -23.55 -8.70 20.31
N TYR A 302 -22.52 -8.40 19.50
CA TYR A 302 -22.54 -7.41 18.43
C TYR A 302 -22.25 -8.04 17.06
N LYS A 303 -22.54 -9.34 16.89
CA LYS A 303 -22.30 -10.06 15.63
C LYS A 303 -23.03 -9.44 14.42
N ASP A 304 -24.20 -8.84 14.65
CA ASP A 304 -25.03 -8.24 13.60
C ASP A 304 -24.62 -6.78 13.27
N VAL A 305 -23.73 -6.19 14.07
CA VAL A 305 -23.14 -4.87 13.76
C VAL A 305 -22.18 -5.00 12.58
N LYS A 306 -22.34 -4.15 11.57
CA LYS A 306 -21.54 -4.22 10.34
C LYS A 306 -20.14 -3.65 10.51
N VAL A 307 -19.93 -2.61 11.31
CA VAL A 307 -18.61 -1.98 11.50
C VAL A 307 -18.30 -1.83 12.98
N LEU A 308 -17.23 -2.48 13.44
CA LEU A 308 -16.61 -2.18 14.73
C LEU A 308 -15.52 -1.12 14.52
N ARG A 309 -15.64 0.04 15.16
CA ARG A 309 -14.68 1.15 15.03
C ARG A 309 -13.94 1.37 16.33
N PHE A 310 -12.71 0.87 16.42
CA PHE A 310 -11.87 1.01 17.61
C PHE A 310 -11.21 2.39 17.66
N SER A 311 -11.20 3.01 18.83
CA SER A 311 -10.56 4.31 19.03
C SER A 311 -9.03 4.25 18.97
N SER A 312 -8.45 3.05 19.12
CA SER A 312 -7.01 2.77 19.03
C SER A 312 -6.80 1.25 18.95
N MET A 313 -5.65 0.81 18.41
CA MET A 313 -5.15 -0.58 18.48
C MET A 313 -3.84 -0.69 19.27
N GLU A 314 -3.51 0.36 20.03
CA GLU A 314 -2.35 0.40 20.90
C GLU A 314 -2.63 -0.36 22.20
N ASP A 315 -1.87 -1.43 22.44
CA ASP A 315 -1.92 -2.22 23.68
C ASP A 315 -3.36 -2.64 24.06
N THR A 316 -4.14 -3.09 23.06
CA THR A 316 -5.55 -3.44 23.23
C THR A 316 -5.78 -4.93 23.47
N PHE A 317 -4.94 -5.79 22.88
CA PHE A 317 -5.08 -7.24 22.88
C PHE A 317 -3.84 -7.90 23.50
N GLN A 318 -4.04 -8.79 24.47
CA GLN A 318 -2.94 -9.48 25.15
C GLN A 318 -2.28 -10.59 24.31
N GLY A 319 -2.90 -11.01 23.21
CA GLY A 319 -2.44 -12.14 22.39
C GLY A 319 -3.37 -13.35 22.48
N PHE A 320 -3.10 -14.35 21.64
CA PHE A 320 -3.90 -15.58 21.61
C PHE A 320 -3.53 -16.47 22.81
N SER A 321 -4.55 -17.10 23.42
CA SER A 321 -4.33 -18.02 24.55
C SER A 321 -3.69 -19.35 24.11
N SER A 322 -3.85 -19.73 22.84
CA SER A 322 -3.22 -20.91 22.25
C SER A 322 -1.91 -20.53 21.59
N THR A 323 -0.82 -21.17 22.01
CA THR A 323 0.51 -21.03 21.41
C THR A 323 0.55 -21.49 19.95
N GLU A 324 -0.24 -22.51 19.60
CA GLU A 324 -0.38 -22.97 18.22
C GLU A 324 -1.06 -21.91 17.34
N ARG A 325 -2.15 -21.30 17.84
CA ARG A 325 -2.86 -20.22 17.11
C ARG A 325 -1.96 -19.00 16.93
N GLU A 326 -1.26 -18.61 17.99
CA GLU A 326 -0.27 -17.53 17.96
C GLU A 326 0.83 -17.82 16.92
N ALA A 327 1.41 -19.02 16.93
CA ALA A 327 2.45 -19.40 15.96
C ALA A 327 1.95 -19.32 14.51
N LYS A 328 0.76 -19.84 14.21
CA LYS A 328 0.15 -19.76 12.88
C LYS A 328 -0.11 -18.33 12.45
N PHE A 329 -0.66 -17.50 13.34
CA PHE A 329 -0.87 -16.08 13.08
C PHE A 329 0.45 -15.36 12.78
N ARG A 330 1.49 -15.60 13.60
CA ARG A 330 2.84 -15.04 13.41
C ARG A 330 3.41 -15.43 12.05
N ASN A 331 3.34 -16.70 11.68
CA ASN A 331 3.78 -17.20 10.37
C ASN A 331 3.12 -16.43 9.22
N ARG A 332 1.82 -16.13 9.33
CA ARG A 332 1.07 -15.39 8.31
C ARG A 332 1.51 -13.94 8.23
N VAL A 333 1.43 -13.19 9.32
CA VAL A 333 1.67 -11.74 9.28
C VAL A 333 3.13 -11.37 9.06
N LYS A 334 4.07 -12.27 9.37
CA LYS A 334 5.48 -12.13 8.98
C LYS A 334 5.67 -12.07 7.46
N ARG A 335 4.80 -12.71 6.67
CA ARG A 335 4.84 -12.68 5.19
C ARG A 335 4.23 -11.42 4.59
N TYR A 336 3.50 -10.64 5.38
CA TYR A 336 2.71 -9.52 4.87
C TYR A 336 3.52 -8.27 4.59
N VAL A 337 4.71 -8.14 5.17
CA VAL A 337 5.53 -6.93 5.05
C VAL A 337 6.67 -7.13 4.06
N GLY A 338 6.97 -6.06 3.32
CA GLY A 338 7.98 -6.06 2.28
C GLY A 338 9.33 -5.52 2.74
N LEU A 339 9.98 -4.84 1.81
CA LEU A 339 11.24 -4.14 2.03
C LEU A 339 11.11 -2.67 1.63
N TRP A 340 11.81 -1.80 2.35
CA TRP A 340 12.11 -0.46 1.89
C TRP A 340 13.38 -0.51 1.03
N CYS A 341 13.36 0.17 -0.11
CA CYS A 341 14.53 0.29 -0.96
C CYS A 341 14.67 1.75 -1.40
N CYS A 342 15.87 2.32 -1.40
CA CYS A 342 17.14 1.75 -0.88
C CYS A 342 18.08 2.83 -0.35
N VAL A 343 18.99 2.43 0.52
CA VAL A 343 20.14 3.26 0.92
C VAL A 343 21.07 3.42 -0.29
N GLU A 344 21.40 4.67 -0.62
CA GLU A 344 22.30 5.01 -1.72
C GLU A 344 23.70 4.43 -1.52
N ASN A 345 24.36 4.07 -2.63
CA ASN A 345 25.74 3.58 -2.68
C ASN A 345 26.02 2.34 -1.80
N ARG A 346 24.99 1.53 -1.51
CA ARG A 346 25.11 0.29 -0.74
C ARG A 346 24.53 -0.91 -1.50
N SER A 347 25.18 -2.06 -1.40
CA SER A 347 24.75 -3.31 -2.05
C SER A 347 25.03 -4.51 -1.14
N PRO A 348 24.00 -5.17 -0.56
CA PRO A 348 22.57 -4.87 -0.67
C PRO A 348 22.19 -3.58 0.05
N GLY A 349 21.30 -2.78 -0.55
CA GLY A 349 20.89 -1.46 -0.04
C GLY A 349 19.47 -1.39 0.52
N HIS A 350 18.68 -2.45 0.36
CA HIS A 350 17.30 -2.50 0.87
C HIS A 350 17.28 -2.91 2.34
N ILE A 351 16.16 -2.65 3.02
CA ILE A 351 15.94 -2.98 4.42
C ILE A 351 14.58 -3.66 4.52
N TYR A 352 14.53 -4.87 5.07
CA TYR A 352 13.26 -5.53 5.31
C TYR A 352 12.50 -4.87 6.45
N TYR A 353 11.21 -4.64 6.25
CA TYR A 353 10.33 -4.38 7.38
C TYR A 353 10.15 -5.68 8.15
N ASP A 354 10.13 -5.59 9.48
CA ASP A 354 9.95 -6.75 10.35
C ASP A 354 8.71 -6.54 11.21
N MET A 355 7.67 -7.35 10.97
CA MET A 355 6.41 -7.31 11.72
C MET A 355 6.62 -7.43 13.24
N TYR A 356 7.71 -8.06 13.68
CA TYR A 356 8.08 -8.29 15.08
C TYR A 356 9.39 -7.59 15.48
N TRP A 357 9.76 -6.50 14.82
CA TRP A 357 10.94 -5.68 15.14
C TRP A 357 11.08 -5.36 16.65
N ASN A 358 9.94 -5.14 17.33
CA ASN A 358 9.89 -4.72 18.74
C ASN A 358 10.24 -5.86 19.72
N GLU A 359 10.36 -7.09 19.25
CA GLU A 359 10.76 -8.26 20.04
C GLU A 359 12.24 -8.60 19.85
N LYS A 360 12.95 -7.88 18.97
CA LYS A 360 14.36 -8.11 18.64
C LYS A 360 15.23 -7.05 19.34
N PRO A 361 15.99 -7.43 20.40
CA PRO A 361 16.85 -6.49 21.11
C PRO A 361 17.86 -5.84 20.17
N GLY A 362 17.98 -4.51 20.22
CA GLY A 362 18.94 -3.77 19.39
C GLY A 362 18.59 -3.69 17.90
N TRP A 363 17.36 -4.06 17.49
CA TRP A 363 16.93 -3.93 16.10
C TRP A 363 17.09 -2.49 15.60
N THR A 364 17.69 -2.33 14.43
CA THR A 364 17.87 -1.05 13.74
C THR A 364 17.57 -1.20 12.24
N PRO A 365 17.12 -0.14 11.56
CA PRO A 365 16.83 -0.17 10.14
C PRO A 365 18.13 -0.07 9.33
N GLU A 366 18.91 -1.14 9.32
CA GLU A 366 20.14 -1.24 8.53
C GLU A 366 19.96 -2.26 7.40
N PRO A 367 20.50 -1.97 6.20
CA PRO A 367 20.56 -2.97 5.15
C PRO A 367 21.40 -4.19 5.57
N PRO A 368 21.23 -5.36 4.94
CA PRO A 368 22.08 -6.51 5.21
C PRO A 368 23.57 -6.15 5.04
N GLN A 369 24.44 -6.78 5.85
CA GLN A 369 25.88 -6.54 5.77
C GLN A 369 26.49 -7.27 4.58
N THR A 370 26.03 -8.50 4.34
CA THR A 370 26.46 -9.34 3.22
C THR A 370 25.27 -9.87 2.44
N ARG A 371 25.53 -10.46 1.26
CA ARG A 371 24.50 -11.18 0.49
C ARG A 371 23.99 -12.44 1.18
N ASN A 372 24.76 -13.01 2.11
CA ASN A 372 24.32 -14.19 2.86
C ASN A 372 23.30 -13.81 3.93
N ASP A 373 23.35 -12.58 4.44
CA ASP A 373 22.39 -12.03 5.40
C ASP A 373 21.14 -11.45 4.71
N ASP A 374 21.13 -11.44 3.37
CA ASP A 374 20.06 -10.89 2.55
C ASP A 374 18.92 -11.89 2.39
N HIS A 375 18.13 -12.01 3.46
CA HIS A 375 16.91 -12.80 3.47
C HIS A 375 15.81 -12.08 4.25
N PRO A 376 14.53 -12.30 3.92
CA PRO A 376 13.43 -11.78 4.72
C PRO A 376 13.50 -12.24 6.19
N PRO A 377 13.02 -11.44 7.16
CA PRO A 377 13.14 -11.74 8.59
C PRO A 377 12.52 -13.08 9.02
N TRP A 378 11.57 -13.59 8.24
CA TRP A 378 10.87 -14.84 8.53
C TRP A 378 11.60 -16.11 8.09
N GLN A 379 12.75 -16.00 7.40
CA GLN A 379 13.58 -17.15 7.05
C GLN A 379 14.60 -17.52 8.14
N THR A 380 14.83 -16.64 9.11
CA THR A 380 15.86 -16.80 10.15
C THR A 380 15.33 -16.91 11.57
N ASP A 381 14.01 -16.81 11.76
CA ASP A 381 13.36 -16.88 13.06
C ASP A 381 12.85 -18.29 13.39
#